data_AF-A0A521FSV2-F1
#
_entry.id   AF-A0A521FSV2-F1
#
_cell.length_a   1.000
_cell.length_b   1.000
_cell.length_c   1.000
_cell.angle_alpha   90.00
_cell.angle_beta   90.00
_cell.angle_gamma   90.00
#
_symmetry.space_group_name_H-M   'P 1'
#
loop_
_entity.id
_entity.type
_entity.pdbx_description
1 polymer ?
#
loop_
_entity_poly.entity_id
_entity_poly.type
_entity_poly.pdbx_seq_one_letter_code
_entity_poly.pdbx_strand_id
1 'polypeptide(L)'
;MSSLSDPAVQAVLRHHKQRSPETPMRAVVSKAAALGFDVVPPREGSSATYLRLVSTTPSGRKVTLYVDGATLTSNAKGDRAFAAALPGAVETTVDVQFPFAGTDPVEVLVAFTDDARHGAVRTAPVPAPAPVPAPDTTGWPAPWPAPAPLPPAPLPPTPVPVGQGRQRLVLGVVAAVVLLFVVAGVVTSGVGGGLAMAGLAALLVGLGAVVAGRARWAFIASRRVGGAVLAAGLVAVVVGGVTAPRTEPTAASAPASTSSAAPGTSSAAERSAAAEAEVAAAEAALQRAETSESAVVPVDPATGLLSDTAADAAVGTAAPTTALAALAAVPVQGRAPRTGYDRDLFGAGWVDTDRNGCDTRNDVLARDLTGETFKPGTRDCVVQTGTLADPYSGRTIGFQRGQTTSDDVQIDHVVALSDAWQKGAQQWDTARRTQFANDPLNLLAVDGPLNMQKGDGDAATWLPPARGYRCAYVARQVAVKVSYGLWMTQAERTAIATVLSTCPGEPLPGGVVAAVPQTAAPTTAAPTTPRPSTPAPAPTTAQRPAPAPVPVPAPAPAPAPAPAPAPAPVPAPAPAPVATYANCTEVKAAGAAPIYRGDPGWQDKFDRDGDGVGCES
;
A
#
# COMPACT_ATOMS: atom_id res chain seq x y z
N MET A 1 -15.21 32.22 23.90
CA MET A 1 -14.47 31.07 24.48
C MET A 1 -13.16 30.96 23.73
N SER A 2 -12.03 31.30 24.36
CA SER A 2 -10.73 31.33 23.67
C SER A 2 -10.40 29.97 23.07
N SER A 3 -10.11 29.96 21.77
CA SER A 3 -9.84 28.73 21.00
C SER A 3 -8.68 27.89 21.55
N LEU A 4 -7.78 28.49 22.34
CA LEU A 4 -6.71 27.80 23.07
C LEU A 4 -7.20 26.87 24.18
N SER A 5 -8.35 27.15 24.80
CA SER A 5 -8.89 26.34 25.90
C SER A 5 -9.73 25.15 25.41
N ASP A 6 -9.89 25.02 24.08
CA ASP A 6 -10.65 23.93 23.46
C ASP A 6 -10.01 22.56 23.78
N PRO A 7 -10.78 21.56 24.28
CA PRO A 7 -10.28 20.23 24.59
C PRO A 7 -9.60 19.52 23.43
N ALA A 8 -10.08 19.70 22.18
CA ALA A 8 -9.50 19.12 20.99
C ALA A 8 -8.16 19.79 20.63
N VAL A 9 -8.06 21.12 20.82
CA VAL A 9 -6.78 21.84 20.69
C VAL A 9 -5.79 21.34 21.73
N GLN A 10 -6.20 21.19 22.99
CA GLN A 10 -5.35 20.64 24.06
C GLN A 10 -4.97 19.18 23.83
N ALA A 11 -5.80 18.38 23.18
CA ALA A 11 -5.46 17.01 22.80
C ALA A 11 -4.32 16.96 21.77
N VAL A 12 -4.37 17.80 20.74
CA VAL A 12 -3.30 17.88 19.73
C VAL A 12 -1.98 18.40 20.35
N LEU A 13 -2.05 19.43 21.19
CA LEU A 13 -0.86 19.95 21.89
C LEU A 13 -0.23 18.90 22.81
N ARG A 14 -1.05 18.10 23.52
CA ARG A 14 -0.55 16.99 24.35
C ARG A 14 0.07 15.87 23.50
N HIS A 15 -0.56 15.51 22.37
CA HIS A 15 -0.04 14.49 21.45
C HIS A 15 1.38 14.81 21.01
N HIS A 16 1.62 16.04 20.53
CA HIS A 16 2.96 16.45 20.09
C HIS A 16 3.95 16.61 21.24
N LYS A 17 3.52 17.14 22.40
CA LYS A 17 4.39 17.21 23.59
C LYS A 17 4.82 15.83 24.08
N GLN A 18 3.97 14.82 23.99
CA GLN A 18 4.31 13.44 24.37
C GLN A 18 5.31 12.82 23.40
N ARG A 19 5.18 13.11 22.10
CA ARG A 19 6.05 12.56 21.05
C ARG A 19 7.40 13.28 20.98
N SER A 20 7.39 14.58 21.23
CA SER A 20 8.55 15.47 21.20
C SER A 20 8.42 16.50 22.35
N PRO A 21 8.99 16.23 23.54
CA PRO A 21 8.87 17.11 24.70
C PRO A 21 9.30 18.56 24.48
N GLU A 22 10.29 18.75 23.59
CA GLU A 22 10.87 20.05 23.22
C GLU A 22 10.13 20.75 22.07
N THR A 23 8.99 20.24 21.62
CA THR A 23 8.25 20.88 20.52
C THR A 23 7.83 22.31 20.88
N PRO A 24 8.11 23.31 20.03
CA PRO A 24 7.69 24.69 20.28
C PRO A 24 6.21 24.91 19.93
N MET A 25 5.48 23.90 19.45
CA MET A 25 4.10 24.01 18.94
C MET A 25 3.16 24.77 19.89
N ARG A 26 3.23 24.51 21.20
CA ARG A 26 2.38 25.23 22.19
C ARG A 26 2.69 26.72 22.23
N ALA A 27 3.97 27.09 22.22
CA ALA A 27 4.39 28.49 22.22
C ALA A 27 4.00 29.20 20.91
N VAL A 28 4.17 28.52 19.77
CA VAL A 28 3.77 29.04 18.45
C VAL A 28 2.27 29.30 18.39
N VAL A 29 1.45 28.35 18.85
CA VAL A 29 -0.02 28.48 18.84
C VAL A 29 -0.49 29.58 19.80
N SER A 30 0.12 29.70 20.98
CA SER A 30 -0.15 30.83 21.91
C SER A 30 0.22 32.17 21.28
N LYS A 31 1.36 32.26 20.59
CA LYS A 31 1.78 33.50 19.92
C LYS A 31 0.89 33.84 18.73
N ALA A 32 0.44 32.84 17.97
CA ALA A 32 -0.53 33.04 16.89
C ALA A 32 -1.85 33.61 17.42
N ALA A 33 -2.38 33.08 18.52
CA ALA A 33 -3.57 33.62 19.15
C ALA A 33 -3.39 35.09 19.60
N ALA A 34 -2.23 35.43 20.17
CA ALA A 34 -1.89 36.81 20.52
C ALA A 34 -1.75 37.75 19.30
N LEU A 35 -1.44 37.21 18.12
CA LEU A 35 -1.41 37.93 16.84
C LEU A 35 -2.79 38.00 16.15
N GLY A 36 -3.86 37.53 16.81
CA GLY A 36 -5.22 37.58 16.25
C GLY A 36 -5.54 36.42 15.29
N PHE A 37 -4.87 35.28 15.42
CA PHE A 37 -5.29 34.06 14.75
C PHE A 37 -6.30 33.26 15.58
N ASP A 38 -7.37 32.81 14.94
CA ASP A 38 -8.23 31.75 15.46
C ASP A 38 -7.54 30.39 15.32
N VAL A 39 -7.44 29.67 16.43
CA VAL A 39 -6.88 28.32 16.48
C VAL A 39 -8.01 27.30 16.28
N VAL A 40 -8.09 26.71 15.10
CA VAL A 40 -9.15 25.77 14.77
C VAL A 40 -8.64 24.34 15.00
N PRO A 41 -9.29 23.54 15.86
CA PRO A 41 -8.96 22.12 16.02
C PRO A 41 -9.30 21.30 14.77
N PRO A 42 -8.74 20.07 14.66
CA PRO A 42 -9.24 19.06 13.75
C PRO A 42 -10.76 18.87 13.91
N ARG A 43 -11.43 18.49 12.81
CA ARG A 43 -12.84 18.08 12.89
C ARG A 43 -13.00 16.89 13.83
N GLU A 44 -14.12 16.84 14.53
CA GLU A 44 -14.47 15.70 15.37
C GLU A 44 -14.43 14.39 14.55
N GLY A 45 -13.77 13.37 15.08
CA GLY A 45 -13.52 12.10 14.39
C GLY A 45 -12.34 12.09 13.40
N SER A 46 -11.66 13.23 13.20
CA SER A 46 -10.44 13.29 12.39
C SER A 46 -9.22 12.76 13.14
N SER A 47 -8.35 12.02 12.45
CA SER A 47 -7.03 11.62 12.95
C SER A 47 -5.94 12.68 12.73
N ALA A 48 -6.30 13.87 12.25
CA ALA A 48 -5.34 14.93 11.98
C ALA A 48 -4.66 15.39 13.28
N THR A 49 -3.34 15.46 13.25
CA THR A 49 -2.51 15.88 14.38
C THR A 49 -2.01 17.32 14.23
N TYR A 50 -2.61 18.14 13.37
CA TYR A 50 -2.24 19.54 13.18
C TYR A 50 -3.36 20.49 13.63
N LEU A 51 -3.02 21.74 13.94
CA LEU A 51 -3.98 22.81 14.17
C LEU A 51 -3.99 23.75 12.98
N ARG A 52 -5.15 24.32 12.66
CA ARG A 52 -5.25 25.35 11.62
C ARG A 52 -5.34 26.72 12.26
N LEU A 53 -4.45 27.62 11.87
CA LEU A 53 -4.40 29.01 12.32
C LEU A 53 -5.03 29.87 11.22
N VAL A 54 -6.13 30.55 11.54
CA VAL A 54 -6.86 31.38 10.58
C VAL A 54 -6.89 32.81 11.07
N SER A 55 -6.60 33.78 10.21
CA SER A 55 -6.74 35.20 10.54
C SER A 55 -7.27 35.99 9.35
N THR A 56 -7.79 37.20 9.62
CA THR A 56 -8.14 38.17 8.59
C THR A 56 -7.37 39.45 8.88
N THR A 57 -6.54 39.88 7.95
CA THR A 57 -5.72 41.10 8.12
C THR A 57 -6.58 42.37 8.02
N PRO A 58 -6.05 43.54 8.40
CA PRO A 58 -6.79 44.81 8.29
C PRO A 58 -7.24 45.15 6.86
N SER A 59 -6.53 44.68 5.83
CA SER A 59 -6.97 44.84 4.43
C SER A 59 -8.08 43.86 4.00
N GLY A 60 -8.50 42.95 4.90
CA GLY A 60 -9.50 41.91 4.62
C GLY A 60 -8.93 40.64 3.98
N ARG A 61 -7.60 40.49 3.88
CA ARG A 61 -6.97 39.28 3.35
C ARG A 61 -7.06 38.14 4.37
N LYS A 62 -7.55 36.99 3.92
CA LYS A 62 -7.63 35.78 4.73
C LYS A 62 -6.29 35.06 4.73
N VAL A 63 -5.77 34.78 5.92
CA VAL A 63 -4.55 34.00 6.14
C VAL A 63 -4.96 32.65 6.71
N THR A 64 -4.38 31.57 6.16
CA THR A 64 -4.55 30.22 6.72
C THR A 64 -3.21 29.52 6.76
N LEU A 65 -2.80 29.13 7.96
CA LEU A 65 -1.58 28.39 8.23
C LEU A 65 -1.93 27.10 8.97
N TYR A 66 -1.06 26.11 8.86
CA TYR A 66 -1.19 24.82 9.55
C TYR A 66 0.04 24.64 10.42
N VAL A 67 -0.16 24.20 11.66
CA VAL A 67 0.93 24.01 12.61
C VAL A 67 0.87 22.61 13.19
N ASP A 68 2.01 21.93 13.20
CA ASP A 68 2.21 20.65 13.87
C ASP A 68 3.41 20.72 14.84
N GLY A 69 3.90 19.57 15.29
CA GLY A 69 5.00 19.49 16.25
C GLY A 69 6.35 20.00 15.74
N ALA A 70 6.53 20.20 14.43
CA ALA A 70 7.83 20.50 13.82
C ALA A 70 7.79 21.61 12.76
N THR A 71 6.63 21.95 12.22
CA THR A 71 6.50 22.85 11.07
C THR A 71 5.30 23.79 11.18
N LEU A 72 5.44 24.94 10.53
CA LEU A 72 4.33 25.80 10.15
C LEU A 72 4.22 25.80 8.62
N THR A 73 3.01 25.69 8.08
CA THR A 73 2.78 25.42 6.65
C THR A 73 1.73 26.36 6.07
N SER A 74 2.01 26.91 4.89
CA SER A 74 1.06 27.68 4.07
C SER A 74 0.76 26.96 2.76
N ASN A 75 -0.50 26.61 2.52
CA ASN A 75 -0.96 25.96 1.28
C ASN A 75 -1.86 26.87 0.42
N ALA A 76 -2.03 28.13 0.82
CA ALA A 76 -2.86 29.08 0.11
C ALA A 76 -2.15 29.54 -1.16
N LYS A 77 -2.71 29.19 -2.33
CA LYS A 77 -2.14 29.55 -3.64
C LYS A 77 -1.83 31.04 -3.78
N GLY A 78 -2.64 31.91 -3.16
CA GLY A 78 -2.48 33.36 -3.18
C GLY A 78 -1.29 33.88 -2.36
N ASP A 79 -0.87 33.14 -1.33
CA ASP A 79 0.24 33.53 -0.46
C ASP A 79 1.54 32.80 -0.82
N ARG A 80 1.52 31.86 -1.77
CA ARG A 80 2.66 30.97 -2.08
C ARG A 80 3.95 31.72 -2.44
N ALA A 81 3.87 32.69 -3.35
CA ALA A 81 5.05 33.46 -3.78
C ALA A 81 5.63 34.30 -2.64
N PHE A 82 4.76 34.84 -1.77
CA PHE A 82 5.18 35.55 -0.58
C PHE A 82 5.83 34.60 0.43
N ALA A 83 5.18 33.46 0.70
CA ALA A 83 5.66 32.46 1.63
C ALA A 83 7.03 31.92 1.23
N ALA A 84 7.23 31.60 -0.06
CA ALA A 84 8.51 31.10 -0.59
C ALA A 84 9.65 32.14 -0.50
N ALA A 85 9.32 33.43 -0.42
CA ALA A 85 10.30 34.50 -0.28
C ALA A 85 10.71 34.75 1.19
N LEU A 86 10.04 34.13 2.17
CA LEU A 86 10.40 34.28 3.58
C LEU A 86 11.63 33.43 3.95
N PRO A 87 12.49 33.89 4.86
CA PRO A 87 13.64 33.12 5.32
C PRO A 87 13.22 31.76 5.91
N GLY A 88 13.98 30.71 5.59
CA GLY A 88 13.71 29.36 6.08
C GLY A 88 12.53 28.65 5.39
N ALA A 89 11.92 29.27 4.38
CA ALA A 89 10.88 28.65 3.56
C ALA A 89 11.43 27.45 2.77
N VAL A 90 10.71 26.34 2.85
CA VAL A 90 10.89 25.16 2.00
C VAL A 90 9.67 25.04 1.11
N GLU A 91 9.83 25.39 -0.16
CA GLU A 91 8.75 25.32 -1.15
C GLU A 91 8.57 23.87 -1.63
N THR A 92 7.40 23.29 -1.40
CA THR A 92 6.97 22.01 -1.97
C THR A 92 6.00 22.28 -3.12
N THR A 93 5.63 21.28 -3.91
CA THR A 93 4.65 21.46 -5.00
C THR A 93 3.25 21.91 -4.56
N VAL A 94 2.87 21.72 -3.29
CA VAL A 94 1.50 22.00 -2.80
C VAL A 94 1.45 23.07 -1.72
N ASP A 95 2.54 23.29 -1.00
CA ASP A 95 2.62 24.24 0.11
C ASP A 95 4.02 24.83 0.24
N VAL A 96 4.16 25.77 1.18
CA VAL A 96 5.44 26.29 1.64
C VAL A 96 5.52 26.00 3.13
N GLN A 97 6.58 25.31 3.54
CA GLN A 97 6.80 24.86 4.90
C GLN A 97 7.89 25.68 5.57
N PHE A 98 7.74 25.86 6.88
CA PHE A 98 8.65 26.59 7.74
C PHE A 98 9.04 25.66 8.89
N PRO A 99 10.09 24.83 8.73
CA PRO A 99 10.55 23.94 9.78
C PRO A 99 11.11 24.72 10.97
N PHE A 100 10.71 24.33 12.19
CA PHE A 100 11.17 25.00 13.42
C PHE A 100 12.68 24.84 13.67
N ALA A 101 13.31 23.82 13.07
CA ALA A 101 14.75 23.57 13.20
C ALA A 101 15.63 24.58 12.45
N GLY A 102 15.05 25.51 11.68
CA GLY A 102 15.79 26.51 10.92
C GLY A 102 15.04 27.81 10.63
N THR A 103 13.84 27.97 11.21
CA THR A 103 12.98 29.14 10.99
C THR A 103 12.44 29.61 12.33
N ASP A 104 12.37 30.93 12.54
CA ASP A 104 11.58 31.49 13.65
C ASP A 104 10.10 31.50 13.26
N PRO A 105 9.26 30.62 13.85
CA PRO A 105 7.84 30.54 13.50
C PRO A 105 7.06 31.80 13.88
N VAL A 106 7.55 32.60 14.84
CA VAL A 106 6.91 33.86 15.24
C VAL A 106 7.13 34.93 14.16
N GLU A 107 8.33 35.02 13.60
CA GLU A 107 8.61 35.94 12.49
C GLU A 107 7.76 35.60 11.26
N VAL A 108 7.56 34.31 10.98
CA VAL A 108 6.66 33.87 9.89
C VAL A 108 5.22 34.30 10.18
N LEU A 109 4.70 34.04 11.38
CA LEU A 109 3.34 34.46 11.75
C LEU A 109 3.14 35.97 11.59
N VAL A 110 4.10 36.78 12.06
CA VAL A 110 4.07 38.25 11.91
C VAL A 110 4.11 38.66 10.45
N ALA A 111 4.97 38.02 9.64
CA ALA A 111 5.09 38.32 8.21
C ALA A 111 3.75 38.09 7.48
N PHE A 112 3.04 37.01 7.78
CA PHE A 112 1.75 36.73 7.17
C PHE A 112 0.65 37.72 7.56
N THR A 113 0.77 38.40 8.71
CA THR A 113 -0.16 39.45 9.14
C THR A 113 0.17 40.84 8.60
N ASP A 114 1.35 41.04 8.01
CA ASP A 114 1.79 42.32 7.45
C ASP A 114 1.44 42.45 5.96
N ASP A 115 0.37 43.19 5.67
CA ASP A 115 -0.11 43.40 4.31
C ASP A 115 0.85 44.23 3.43
N ALA A 116 1.62 45.14 4.02
CA ALA A 116 2.58 45.95 3.27
C ALA A 116 3.76 45.08 2.79
N ARG A 117 4.25 44.20 3.67
CA ARG A 117 5.30 43.23 3.34
C ARG A 117 4.83 42.21 2.29
N HIS A 118 3.58 41.76 2.38
CA HIS A 118 2.98 40.88 1.36
C HIS A 118 2.83 41.56 0.00
N GLY A 119 2.46 42.85 -0.02
CA GLY A 119 2.31 43.63 -1.25
C GLY A 119 3.63 43.87 -1.99
N ALA A 120 4.73 44.09 -1.28
CA ALA A 120 6.05 44.38 -1.86
C ALA A 120 6.66 43.23 -2.66
N VAL A 121 6.36 41.97 -2.31
CA VAL A 121 6.87 40.79 -3.04
C VAL A 121 6.18 40.61 -4.40
N ARG A 122 4.93 41.10 -4.56
CA ARG A 122 4.20 41.03 -5.83
C ARG A 122 4.69 42.02 -6.88
N THR A 123 5.46 43.03 -6.51
CA THR A 123 5.90 44.12 -7.41
C THR A 123 7.36 43.99 -7.87
N ALA A 124 8.10 42.98 -7.41
CA ALA A 124 9.48 42.75 -7.83
C ALA A 124 9.56 42.06 -9.22
N PRO A 125 10.41 42.55 -10.16
CA PRO A 125 10.56 41.93 -11.47
C PRO A 125 11.32 40.59 -11.41
N VAL A 126 10.86 39.60 -12.18
CA VAL A 126 11.44 38.25 -12.29
C VAL A 126 12.73 38.31 -13.13
N PRO A 127 13.90 37.84 -12.64
CA PRO A 127 15.12 37.78 -13.44
C PRO A 127 15.07 36.66 -14.49
N ALA A 128 15.59 36.95 -15.70
CA ALA A 128 15.65 35.99 -16.81
C ALA A 128 16.64 34.84 -16.52
N PRO A 129 16.36 33.61 -16.99
CA PRO A 129 17.22 32.45 -16.75
C PRO A 129 18.55 32.57 -17.52
N ALA A 130 19.66 32.24 -16.84
CA ALA A 130 21.00 32.23 -17.41
C ALA A 130 21.21 31.03 -18.36
N PRO A 131 22.04 31.16 -19.41
CA PRO A 131 22.31 30.07 -20.35
C PRO A 131 23.19 28.98 -19.72
N VAL A 132 22.83 27.72 -19.96
CA VAL A 132 23.52 26.51 -19.48
C VAL A 132 24.71 26.17 -20.39
N PRO A 133 25.91 25.86 -19.87
CA PRO A 133 27.04 25.42 -20.69
C PRO A 133 26.90 23.94 -21.12
N ALA A 134 27.34 23.64 -22.34
CA ALA A 134 27.31 22.28 -22.91
C ALA A 134 28.31 21.34 -22.21
N PRO A 135 28.01 20.04 -22.05
CA PRO A 135 28.90 19.10 -21.38
C PRO A 135 30.05 18.61 -22.28
N ASP A 136 31.26 18.60 -21.70
CA ASP A 136 32.46 17.97 -22.25
C ASP A 136 32.29 16.45 -22.41
N THR A 137 32.69 15.91 -23.56
CA THR A 137 32.51 14.49 -23.94
C THR A 137 33.79 13.65 -23.92
N THR A 138 34.91 14.17 -23.42
CA THR A 138 36.17 13.43 -23.40
C THR A 138 36.38 12.73 -22.06
N GLY A 139 35.90 11.48 -21.92
CA GLY A 139 36.19 10.66 -20.74
C GLY A 139 35.41 9.37 -20.52
N TRP A 140 34.51 8.96 -21.42
CA TRP A 140 33.73 7.72 -21.25
C TRP A 140 34.46 6.51 -21.84
N PRO A 141 34.57 5.37 -21.13
CA PRO A 141 34.91 4.10 -21.78
C PRO A 141 33.81 3.71 -22.77
N ALA A 142 34.21 3.07 -23.87
CA ALA A 142 33.38 2.80 -25.04
C ALA A 142 32.02 2.13 -24.68
N PRO A 143 30.92 2.51 -25.38
CA PRO A 143 29.61 1.91 -25.17
C PRO A 143 29.61 0.43 -25.59
N TRP A 144 28.91 -0.39 -24.81
CA TRP A 144 28.58 -1.77 -25.16
C TRP A 144 27.90 -1.84 -26.54
N PRO A 145 28.15 -2.87 -27.36
CA PRO A 145 27.52 -3.00 -28.67
C PRO A 145 25.99 -3.06 -28.51
N ALA A 146 25.30 -2.28 -29.34
CA ALA A 146 23.85 -2.21 -29.36
C ALA A 146 23.23 -3.59 -29.61
N PRO A 147 22.15 -3.98 -28.89
CA PRO A 147 21.38 -5.14 -29.25
C PRO A 147 20.79 -4.97 -30.66
N ALA A 148 20.74 -6.07 -31.42
CA ALA A 148 20.23 -6.10 -32.79
C ALA A 148 18.80 -5.51 -32.91
N PRO A 149 18.46 -4.87 -34.04
CA PRO A 149 17.15 -4.27 -34.24
C PRO A 149 16.04 -5.33 -34.16
N LEU A 150 15.03 -5.05 -33.34
CA LEU A 150 13.80 -5.82 -33.29
C LEU A 150 13.08 -5.75 -34.66
N PRO A 151 12.43 -6.85 -35.12
CA PRO A 151 11.62 -6.81 -36.33
C PRO A 151 10.47 -5.81 -36.19
N PRO A 152 9.97 -5.22 -37.30
CA PRO A 152 8.92 -4.23 -37.26
C PRO A 152 7.65 -4.79 -36.62
N ALA A 153 7.03 -3.99 -35.75
CA ALA A 153 5.77 -4.32 -35.11
C ALA A 153 4.68 -4.58 -36.17
N PRO A 154 3.83 -5.60 -35.99
CA PRO A 154 2.66 -5.78 -36.84
C PRO A 154 1.73 -4.56 -36.71
N LEU A 155 1.15 -4.15 -37.84
CA LEU A 155 0.20 -3.04 -37.92
C LEU A 155 -0.95 -3.21 -36.92
N PRO A 156 -1.47 -2.12 -36.33
CA PRO A 156 -2.59 -2.20 -35.40
C PRO A 156 -3.82 -2.79 -36.11
N PRO A 157 -4.57 -3.71 -35.48
CA PRO A 157 -5.84 -4.15 -36.02
C PRO A 157 -6.79 -2.94 -36.09
N THR A 158 -7.51 -2.83 -37.21
CA THR A 158 -8.58 -1.85 -37.40
C THR A 158 -9.57 -1.89 -36.23
N PRO A 159 -10.11 -0.73 -35.80
CA PRO A 159 -11.04 -0.68 -34.68
C PRO A 159 -12.30 -1.47 -35.00
N VAL A 160 -12.46 -2.63 -34.36
CA VAL A 160 -13.70 -3.39 -34.32
C VAL A 160 -14.63 -2.69 -33.32
N PRO A 161 -15.92 -2.49 -33.61
CA PRO A 161 -16.87 -1.95 -32.64
C PRO A 161 -17.01 -2.92 -31.45
N VAL A 162 -16.33 -2.60 -30.34
CA VAL A 162 -16.40 -3.36 -29.09
C VAL A 162 -17.74 -3.08 -28.42
N GLY A 163 -18.62 -4.07 -28.49
CA GLY A 163 -19.91 -4.04 -27.80
C GLY A 163 -20.80 -5.26 -28.06
N GLN A 164 -20.64 -5.95 -29.21
CA GLN A 164 -21.49 -7.09 -29.54
C GLN A 164 -20.83 -8.47 -29.39
N GLY A 165 -19.50 -8.58 -29.50
CA GLY A 165 -18.80 -9.87 -29.49
C GLY A 165 -18.83 -10.59 -28.13
N ARG A 166 -18.52 -9.88 -27.04
CA ARG A 166 -18.50 -10.45 -25.68
C ARG A 166 -19.89 -10.87 -25.20
N GLN A 167 -20.94 -10.14 -25.61
CA GLN A 167 -22.32 -10.49 -25.27
C GLN A 167 -22.82 -11.71 -26.07
N ARG A 168 -22.43 -11.86 -27.34
CA ARG A 168 -22.70 -13.05 -28.16
C ARG A 168 -21.92 -14.28 -27.66
N LEU A 169 -20.69 -14.10 -27.20
CA LEU A 169 -19.87 -15.15 -26.60
C LEU A 169 -20.49 -15.66 -25.30
N VAL A 170 -20.86 -14.76 -24.38
CA VAL A 170 -21.52 -15.14 -23.12
C VAL A 170 -22.87 -15.82 -23.38
N LEU A 171 -23.67 -15.30 -24.32
CA LEU A 171 -24.94 -15.93 -24.70
C LEU A 171 -24.73 -17.34 -25.30
N GLY A 172 -23.70 -17.50 -26.14
CA GLY A 172 -23.33 -18.79 -26.72
C GLY A 172 -22.88 -19.81 -25.67
N VAL A 173 -22.06 -19.38 -24.69
CA VAL A 173 -21.61 -20.24 -23.59
C VAL A 173 -22.78 -20.65 -22.69
N VAL A 174 -23.65 -19.72 -22.30
CA VAL A 174 -24.82 -20.04 -21.47
C VAL A 174 -25.78 -20.98 -22.20
N ALA A 175 -26.05 -20.75 -23.49
CA ALA A 175 -26.88 -21.64 -24.30
C ALA A 175 -26.28 -23.04 -24.44
N ALA A 176 -24.95 -23.14 -24.63
CA ALA A 176 -24.25 -24.42 -24.71
C ALA A 176 -24.31 -25.19 -23.38
N VAL A 177 -24.12 -24.50 -22.24
CA VAL A 177 -24.21 -25.11 -20.91
C VAL A 177 -25.63 -25.59 -20.61
N VAL A 178 -26.65 -24.78 -20.90
CA VAL A 178 -28.05 -25.20 -20.71
C VAL A 178 -28.39 -26.40 -21.61
N LEU A 179 -27.96 -26.38 -22.87
CA LEU A 179 -28.15 -27.50 -23.78
C LEU A 179 -27.46 -28.78 -23.28
N LEU A 180 -26.22 -28.67 -22.77
CA LEU A 180 -25.49 -29.78 -22.18
C LEU A 180 -26.27 -30.41 -21.01
N PHE A 181 -26.78 -29.59 -20.09
CA PHE A 181 -27.55 -30.08 -18.95
C PHE A 181 -28.89 -30.70 -19.34
N VAL A 182 -29.58 -30.14 -20.35
CA VAL A 182 -30.82 -30.72 -20.88
C VAL A 182 -30.53 -32.07 -21.56
N VAL A 183 -29.47 -32.16 -22.37
CA VAL A 183 -29.05 -33.42 -23.01
C VAL A 183 -28.66 -34.45 -21.95
N ALA A 184 -27.89 -34.07 -20.93
CA ALA A 184 -27.56 -34.94 -19.80
C ALA A 184 -28.83 -35.45 -19.10
N GLY A 185 -29.81 -34.58 -18.83
CA GLY A 185 -31.10 -34.97 -18.26
C GLY A 185 -31.91 -35.92 -19.14
N VAL A 186 -31.86 -35.74 -20.47
CA VAL A 186 -32.50 -36.68 -21.42
C VAL A 186 -31.81 -38.05 -21.40
N VAL A 187 -30.48 -38.06 -21.33
CA VAL A 187 -29.69 -39.30 -21.31
C VAL A 187 -29.94 -40.08 -20.01
N THR A 188 -30.05 -39.41 -18.87
CA THR A 188 -30.19 -40.08 -17.57
C THR A 188 -31.62 -40.47 -17.22
N SER A 189 -32.61 -39.67 -17.59
CA SER A 189 -34.00 -39.86 -17.12
C SER A 189 -35.04 -39.64 -18.22
N GLY A 190 -34.63 -39.73 -19.48
CA GLY A 190 -35.50 -39.55 -20.63
C GLY A 190 -36.04 -38.13 -20.75
N VAL A 191 -37.09 -37.94 -21.55
CA VAL A 191 -37.67 -36.62 -21.83
C VAL A 191 -38.07 -35.87 -20.55
N GLY A 192 -38.49 -36.60 -19.49
CA GLY A 192 -38.79 -36.02 -18.17
C GLY A 192 -37.58 -35.36 -17.50
N GLY A 193 -36.41 -36.00 -17.53
CA GLY A 193 -35.17 -35.42 -17.02
C GLY A 193 -34.70 -34.20 -17.81
N GLY A 194 -34.85 -34.22 -19.14
CA GLY A 194 -34.58 -33.06 -19.99
C GLY A 194 -35.46 -31.86 -19.65
N LEU A 195 -36.76 -32.09 -19.43
CA LEU A 195 -37.73 -31.06 -19.03
C LEU A 195 -37.42 -30.50 -17.63
N ALA A 196 -37.02 -31.35 -16.69
CA ALA A 196 -36.65 -30.91 -15.34
C ALA A 196 -35.41 -30.01 -15.35
N MET A 197 -34.37 -30.36 -16.11
CA MET A 197 -33.14 -29.56 -16.21
C MET A 197 -33.38 -28.23 -16.96
N ALA A 198 -34.22 -28.23 -18.00
CA ALA A 198 -34.65 -27.01 -18.68
C ALA A 198 -35.44 -26.09 -17.74
N GLY A 199 -36.33 -26.67 -16.92
CA GLY A 199 -37.09 -25.94 -15.90
C GLY A 199 -36.20 -25.30 -14.82
N LEU A 200 -35.17 -26.01 -14.37
CA LEU A 200 -34.20 -25.49 -13.39
C LEU A 200 -33.39 -24.32 -13.95
N ALA A 201 -32.96 -24.39 -15.22
CA ALA A 201 -32.29 -23.30 -15.89
C ALA A 201 -33.21 -22.07 -16.01
N ALA A 202 -34.49 -22.26 -16.37
CA ALA A 202 -35.48 -21.18 -16.42
C ALA A 202 -35.75 -20.56 -15.04
N LEU A 203 -35.76 -21.36 -13.95
CA LEU A 203 -35.88 -20.86 -12.58
C LEU A 203 -34.72 -19.95 -12.19
N LEU A 204 -33.47 -20.36 -12.48
CA LEU A 204 -32.28 -19.57 -12.16
C LEU A 204 -32.24 -18.25 -12.94
N VAL A 205 -32.57 -18.29 -14.24
CA VAL A 205 -32.64 -17.10 -15.09
C VAL A 205 -33.79 -16.17 -14.65
N GLY A 206 -34.97 -16.72 -14.35
CA GLY A 206 -36.12 -15.97 -13.86
C GLY A 206 -35.85 -15.30 -12.51
N LEU A 207 -35.26 -16.03 -11.56
CA LEU A 207 -34.91 -15.51 -10.23
C LEU A 207 -33.86 -14.40 -10.32
N GLY A 208 -32.80 -14.60 -11.12
CA GLY A 208 -31.79 -13.58 -11.37
C GLY A 208 -32.39 -12.30 -11.99
N ALA A 209 -33.35 -12.43 -12.90
CA ALA A 209 -34.03 -11.31 -13.52
C ALA A 209 -34.98 -10.55 -12.56
N VAL A 210 -35.63 -11.25 -11.62
CA VAL A 210 -36.48 -10.63 -10.59
C VAL A 210 -35.64 -9.84 -9.58
N VAL A 211 -34.51 -10.40 -9.12
CA VAL A 211 -33.61 -9.77 -8.15
C VAL A 211 -32.90 -8.55 -8.76
N ALA A 212 -32.35 -8.68 -9.98
CA ALA A 212 -31.61 -7.61 -10.65
C ALA A 212 -32.50 -6.51 -11.26
N GLY A 213 -33.82 -6.68 -11.25
CA GLY A 213 -34.79 -5.73 -11.79
C GLY A 213 -34.90 -5.66 -13.32
N ARG A 214 -33.92 -6.20 -14.05
CA ARG A 214 -33.92 -6.43 -15.50
C ARG A 214 -32.77 -7.38 -15.87
N ALA A 215 -32.99 -8.31 -16.81
CA ALA A 215 -31.92 -9.15 -17.39
C ALA A 215 -31.85 -8.91 -18.90
N ARG A 216 -31.18 -7.82 -19.31
CA ARG A 216 -31.05 -7.42 -20.72
C ARG A 216 -30.36 -8.48 -21.58
N TRP A 217 -29.50 -9.30 -21.00
CA TRP A 217 -28.80 -10.39 -21.69
C TRP A 217 -29.73 -11.59 -22.00
N ALA A 218 -30.83 -11.75 -21.26
CA ALA A 218 -31.83 -12.80 -21.46
C ALA A 218 -33.12 -12.27 -22.13
N PHE A 219 -33.09 -11.06 -22.69
CA PHE A 219 -34.27 -10.37 -23.26
C PHE A 219 -35.45 -10.19 -22.28
N ILE A 220 -35.22 -10.30 -20.97
CA ILE A 220 -36.25 -10.10 -19.94
C ILE A 220 -36.35 -8.61 -19.63
N ALA A 221 -37.34 -7.97 -20.24
CA ALA A 221 -37.54 -6.52 -20.24
C ALA A 221 -38.03 -5.95 -18.89
N SER A 222 -38.61 -6.78 -18.01
CA SER A 222 -39.14 -6.32 -16.72
C SER A 222 -39.21 -7.44 -15.67
N ARG A 223 -39.34 -7.06 -14.40
CA ARG A 223 -39.56 -7.98 -13.26
C ARG A 223 -40.80 -8.86 -13.44
N ARG A 224 -41.84 -8.36 -14.13
CA ARG A 224 -43.07 -9.14 -14.41
C ARG A 224 -42.80 -10.28 -15.39
N VAL A 225 -41.97 -10.03 -16.41
CA VAL A 225 -41.53 -11.06 -17.37
C VAL A 225 -40.61 -12.07 -16.68
N GLY A 226 -39.71 -11.61 -15.79
CA GLY A 226 -38.88 -12.50 -14.97
C GLY A 226 -39.71 -13.42 -14.06
N GLY A 227 -40.78 -12.89 -13.46
CA GLY A 227 -41.73 -13.68 -12.66
C GLY A 227 -42.48 -14.74 -13.49
N ALA A 228 -42.86 -14.43 -14.73
CA ALA A 228 -43.49 -15.39 -15.63
C ALA A 228 -42.54 -16.53 -16.05
N VAL A 229 -41.26 -16.22 -16.32
CA VAL A 229 -40.22 -17.21 -16.63
C VAL A 229 -39.95 -18.12 -15.44
N LEU A 230 -39.93 -17.57 -14.22
CA LEU A 230 -39.78 -18.33 -12.98
C LEU A 230 -40.96 -19.28 -12.77
N ALA A 231 -42.21 -18.82 -12.98
CA ALA A 231 -43.39 -19.66 -12.87
C ALA A 231 -43.39 -20.80 -13.92
N ALA A 232 -43.02 -20.51 -15.16
CA ALA A 232 -42.91 -21.52 -16.21
C ALA A 232 -41.80 -22.55 -15.91
N GLY A 233 -40.67 -22.10 -15.37
CA GLY A 233 -39.59 -23.00 -14.92
C GLY A 233 -40.04 -23.94 -13.81
N LEU A 234 -40.80 -23.44 -12.83
CA LEU A 234 -41.36 -24.26 -11.75
C LEU A 234 -42.30 -25.36 -12.29
N VAL A 235 -43.20 -24.99 -13.21
CA VAL A 235 -44.12 -25.95 -13.85
C VAL A 235 -43.35 -27.02 -14.62
N ALA A 236 -42.30 -26.64 -15.38
CA ALA A 236 -41.48 -27.58 -16.12
C ALA A 236 -40.70 -28.55 -15.21
N VAL A 237 -40.21 -28.10 -14.05
CA VAL A 237 -39.58 -28.97 -13.04
C VAL A 237 -40.57 -29.99 -12.49
N VAL A 238 -41.79 -29.56 -12.14
CA VAL A 238 -42.82 -30.45 -11.59
C VAL A 238 -43.26 -31.49 -12.63
N VAL A 239 -43.53 -31.07 -13.87
CA VAL A 239 -43.92 -31.98 -14.95
C VAL A 239 -42.78 -32.94 -15.32
N GLY A 240 -41.54 -32.46 -15.36
CA GLY A 240 -40.36 -33.28 -15.61
C GLY A 240 -40.13 -34.34 -14.52
N GLY A 241 -40.34 -33.97 -13.25
CA GLY A 241 -40.20 -34.89 -12.11
C GLY A 241 -41.27 -35.99 -12.06
N VAL A 242 -42.49 -35.71 -12.52
CA VAL A 242 -43.60 -36.69 -12.52
C VAL A 242 -43.49 -37.70 -13.67
N THR A 243 -42.80 -37.33 -14.75
CA THR A 243 -42.64 -38.17 -15.96
C THR A 243 -41.33 -38.95 -16.01
N ALA A 244 -40.41 -38.72 -15.06
CA ALA A 244 -39.18 -39.49 -14.94
C ALA A 244 -39.47 -40.93 -14.48
N PRO A 245 -38.92 -41.95 -15.15
CA PRO A 245 -39.12 -43.34 -14.76
C PRO A 245 -38.52 -43.58 -13.37
N ARG A 246 -39.26 -44.25 -12.47
CA ARG A 246 -38.75 -44.66 -11.16
C ARG A 246 -37.72 -45.77 -11.36
N THR A 247 -36.47 -45.50 -11.03
CA THR A 247 -35.40 -46.50 -10.99
C THR A 247 -35.66 -47.44 -9.81
N GLU A 248 -36.16 -48.65 -10.07
CA GLU A 248 -36.13 -49.73 -9.08
C GLU A 248 -34.70 -50.24 -8.95
N PRO A 249 -34.16 -50.41 -7.73
CA PRO A 249 -32.82 -50.91 -7.53
C PRO A 249 -32.80 -52.42 -7.80
N THR A 250 -32.31 -52.81 -8.97
CA THR A 250 -32.07 -54.23 -9.29
C THR A 250 -30.65 -54.61 -8.88
N ALA A 251 -30.56 -55.69 -8.11
CA ALA A 251 -29.37 -56.22 -7.48
C ALA A 251 -28.22 -56.51 -8.47
N ALA A 252 -27.01 -56.32 -7.96
CA ALA A 252 -25.75 -56.61 -8.62
C ALA A 252 -25.64 -58.08 -9.06
N SER A 253 -25.17 -58.30 -10.28
CA SER A 253 -24.51 -59.54 -10.70
C SER A 253 -23.48 -59.21 -11.78
N ALA A 254 -22.28 -59.74 -11.55
CA ALA A 254 -21.02 -59.47 -12.24
C ALA A 254 -20.98 -59.98 -13.70
N PRO A 255 -20.01 -59.55 -14.53
CA PRO A 255 -20.07 -59.64 -15.98
C PRO A 255 -19.46 -60.93 -16.52
N ALA A 256 -20.09 -61.48 -17.57
CA ALA A 256 -19.48 -62.47 -18.46
C ALA A 256 -19.00 -61.77 -19.73
N SER A 257 -17.76 -62.09 -20.10
CA SER A 257 -16.98 -61.55 -21.21
C SER A 257 -17.47 -62.04 -22.58
N THR A 258 -17.31 -61.22 -23.62
CA THR A 258 -16.77 -61.70 -24.91
C THR A 258 -16.22 -60.54 -25.73
N SER A 259 -15.08 -60.83 -26.36
CA SER A 259 -14.16 -59.92 -27.06
C SER A 259 -14.19 -60.18 -28.56
N SER A 260 -13.88 -59.15 -29.36
CA SER A 260 -13.22 -59.25 -30.68
C SER A 260 -12.75 -57.82 -31.04
N ALA A 261 -11.52 -57.49 -31.42
CA ALA A 261 -10.48 -58.24 -32.14
C ALA A 261 -9.06 -57.69 -31.81
N ALA A 262 -8.02 -58.51 -32.06
CA ALA A 262 -6.58 -58.20 -31.91
C ALA A 262 -5.96 -57.73 -33.27
N PRO A 263 -4.69 -57.26 -33.40
CA PRO A 263 -3.48 -57.87 -32.82
C PRO A 263 -2.39 -56.91 -32.28
N GLY A 264 -1.52 -57.46 -31.42
CA GLY A 264 -0.31 -56.82 -30.92
C GLY A 264 0.32 -57.71 -29.85
N THR A 265 1.27 -58.56 -30.25
CA THR A 265 2.03 -59.47 -29.41
C THR A 265 2.96 -58.71 -28.47
N SER A 266 2.51 -58.53 -27.24
CA SER A 266 3.32 -58.46 -26.02
C SER A 266 2.74 -59.51 -25.09
N SER A 267 3.60 -60.29 -24.41
CA SER A 267 3.15 -61.40 -23.58
C SER A 267 2.20 -60.91 -22.47
N ALA A 268 1.23 -61.73 -22.06
CA ALA A 268 0.32 -61.37 -20.95
C ALA A 268 1.09 -61.03 -19.65
N ALA A 269 2.28 -61.60 -19.47
CA ALA A 269 3.20 -61.28 -18.38
C ALA A 269 3.82 -59.87 -18.50
N GLU A 270 4.23 -59.44 -19.70
CA GLU A 270 4.74 -58.08 -19.94
C GLU A 270 3.65 -57.02 -19.81
N ARG A 271 2.42 -57.32 -20.23
CA ARG A 271 1.27 -56.41 -20.02
C ARG A 271 0.85 -56.32 -18.55
N SER A 272 0.94 -57.41 -17.80
CA SER A 272 0.72 -57.41 -16.34
C SER A 272 1.80 -56.61 -15.62
N ALA A 273 3.08 -56.80 -15.98
CA ALA A 273 4.19 -56.06 -15.38
C ALA A 273 4.15 -54.56 -15.74
N ALA A 274 3.72 -54.20 -16.96
CA ALA A 274 3.52 -52.82 -17.37
C ALA A 274 2.33 -52.17 -16.65
N ALA A 275 1.21 -52.90 -16.48
CA ALA A 275 0.06 -52.43 -15.73
C ALA A 275 0.35 -52.29 -14.22
N GLU A 276 1.10 -53.22 -13.63
CA GLU A 276 1.57 -53.14 -12.24
C GLU A 276 2.56 -51.97 -12.06
N ALA A 277 3.43 -51.70 -13.04
CA ALA A 277 4.32 -50.55 -13.03
C ALA A 277 3.57 -49.22 -13.18
N GLU A 278 2.52 -49.16 -14.00
CA GLU A 278 1.66 -47.99 -14.15
C GLU A 278 0.82 -47.74 -12.90
N VAL A 279 0.28 -48.79 -12.27
CA VAL A 279 -0.45 -48.69 -10.99
C VAL A 279 0.51 -48.27 -9.87
N ALA A 280 1.70 -48.85 -9.78
CA ALA A 280 2.71 -48.43 -8.80
C ALA A 280 3.20 -47.00 -9.04
N ALA A 281 3.29 -46.56 -10.30
CA ALA A 281 3.63 -45.18 -10.64
C ALA A 281 2.48 -44.21 -10.29
N ALA A 282 1.22 -44.63 -10.47
CA ALA A 282 0.03 -43.88 -10.07
C ALA A 282 -0.11 -43.81 -8.55
N GLU A 283 0.13 -44.90 -7.82
CA GLU A 283 0.17 -44.94 -6.36
C GLU A 283 1.32 -44.08 -5.83
N ALA A 284 2.52 -44.15 -6.40
CA ALA A 284 3.62 -43.28 -6.03
C ALA A 284 3.36 -41.81 -6.38
N ALA A 285 2.57 -41.52 -7.43
CA ALA A 285 2.13 -40.18 -7.76
C ALA A 285 1.06 -39.66 -6.79
N LEU A 286 0.15 -40.53 -6.36
CA LEU A 286 -0.84 -40.24 -5.31
C LEU A 286 -0.15 -40.01 -3.97
N GLN A 287 0.84 -40.83 -3.63
CA GLN A 287 1.60 -40.71 -2.38
C GLN A 287 2.52 -39.48 -2.38
N ARG A 288 3.04 -39.07 -3.54
CA ARG A 288 3.69 -37.76 -3.73
C ARG A 288 2.70 -36.60 -3.61
N ALA A 289 1.49 -36.73 -4.14
CA ALA A 289 0.44 -35.71 -3.97
C ALA A 289 0.00 -35.60 -2.49
N GLU A 290 -0.17 -36.72 -1.79
CA GLU A 290 -0.53 -36.79 -0.37
C GLU A 290 0.60 -36.26 0.54
N THR A 291 1.87 -36.51 0.19
CA THR A 291 3.02 -35.93 0.93
C THR A 291 3.27 -34.46 0.60
N SER A 292 2.92 -34.00 -0.61
CA SER A 292 2.92 -32.56 -0.96
C SER A 292 1.77 -31.79 -0.29
N GLU A 293 0.64 -32.44 0.01
CA GLU A 293 -0.48 -31.81 0.73
C GLU A 293 -0.27 -31.80 2.26
N SER A 294 0.62 -32.64 2.79
CA SER A 294 0.89 -32.75 4.24
C SER A 294 2.22 -32.14 4.72
N ALA A 295 2.97 -31.45 3.86
CA ALA A 295 4.10 -30.63 4.29
C ALA A 295 3.59 -29.26 4.77
N VAL A 296 2.89 -29.24 5.91
CA VAL A 296 2.62 -27.99 6.62
C VAL A 296 3.97 -27.43 7.03
N VAL A 297 4.45 -26.42 6.30
CA VAL A 297 5.65 -25.69 6.66
C VAL A 297 5.42 -25.15 8.07
N PRO A 298 6.27 -25.46 9.07
CA PRO A 298 6.02 -25.05 10.44
C PRO A 298 6.04 -23.52 10.52
N VAL A 299 4.84 -22.93 10.68
CA VAL A 299 4.63 -21.54 11.10
C VAL A 299 4.80 -21.47 12.60
N ASP A 300 5.49 -20.45 13.09
CA ASP A 300 5.55 -20.16 14.50
C ASP A 300 4.16 -19.73 14.99
N PRO A 301 3.52 -20.49 15.91
CA PRO A 301 2.17 -20.19 16.37
C PRO A 301 2.08 -18.85 17.12
N ALA A 302 3.19 -18.29 17.61
CA ALA A 302 3.22 -16.99 18.27
C ALA A 302 3.17 -15.81 17.29
N THR A 303 3.75 -15.96 16.10
CA THR A 303 3.88 -14.87 15.12
C THR A 303 3.03 -15.08 13.87
N GLY A 304 2.60 -16.32 13.60
CA GLY A 304 1.95 -16.70 12.34
C GLY A 304 2.88 -16.61 11.13
N LEU A 305 4.19 -16.49 11.35
CA LEU A 305 5.23 -16.40 10.32
C LEU A 305 6.03 -17.70 10.24
N LEU A 306 6.57 -17.98 9.06
CA LEU A 306 7.59 -19.01 8.92
C LEU A 306 8.85 -18.62 9.70
N SER A 307 9.60 -19.61 10.19
CA SER A 307 10.98 -19.36 10.59
C SER A 307 11.84 -19.01 9.36
N ASP A 308 12.97 -18.34 9.54
CA ASP A 308 13.87 -17.99 8.43
C ASP A 308 14.29 -19.22 7.62
N THR A 309 14.66 -20.32 8.29
CA THR A 309 14.99 -21.60 7.65
C THR A 309 13.82 -22.19 6.86
N ALA A 310 12.60 -22.08 7.39
CA ALA A 310 11.40 -22.58 6.73
C ALA A 310 11.04 -21.72 5.51
N ALA A 311 11.21 -20.40 5.59
CA ALA A 311 11.05 -19.49 4.47
C ALA A 311 12.09 -19.78 3.37
N ASP A 312 13.35 -20.02 3.73
CA ASP A 312 14.40 -20.43 2.80
C ASP A 312 14.07 -21.74 2.09
N ALA A 313 13.59 -22.73 2.82
CA ALA A 313 13.18 -24.02 2.26
C ALA A 313 11.98 -23.86 1.31
N ALA A 314 10.99 -23.06 1.66
CA ALA A 314 9.83 -22.77 0.81
C ALA A 314 10.26 -22.10 -0.50
N VAL A 315 11.15 -21.10 -0.42
CA VAL A 315 11.70 -20.43 -1.61
C VAL A 315 12.52 -21.39 -2.48
N GLY A 316 13.36 -22.24 -1.87
CA GLY A 316 14.22 -23.17 -2.59
C GLY A 316 13.49 -24.34 -3.27
N THR A 317 12.28 -24.67 -2.82
CA THR A 317 11.45 -25.76 -3.36
C THR A 317 10.31 -25.27 -4.26
N ALA A 318 10.17 -23.95 -4.42
CA ALA A 318 9.10 -23.35 -5.21
C ALA A 318 9.18 -23.75 -6.70
N ALA A 319 8.02 -23.95 -7.32
CA ALA A 319 7.94 -24.25 -8.73
C ALA A 319 8.54 -23.10 -9.58
N PRO A 320 9.27 -23.39 -10.67
CA PRO A 320 9.78 -22.37 -11.57
C PRO A 320 8.67 -21.43 -12.05
N THR A 321 9.01 -20.17 -12.34
CA THR A 321 8.09 -19.10 -12.82
C THR A 321 7.07 -18.56 -11.81
N THR A 322 7.08 -19.06 -10.58
CA THR A 322 6.25 -18.53 -9.48
C THR A 322 6.89 -17.31 -8.82
N ALA A 323 6.09 -16.48 -8.15
CA ALA A 323 6.57 -15.39 -7.33
C ALA A 323 7.46 -15.87 -6.17
N LEU A 324 7.15 -17.04 -5.60
CA LEU A 324 7.92 -17.63 -4.52
C LEU A 324 9.32 -18.06 -5.01
N ALA A 325 9.43 -18.63 -6.21
CA ALA A 325 10.72 -18.93 -6.82
C ALA A 325 11.51 -17.65 -7.15
N ALA A 326 10.84 -16.63 -7.68
CA ALA A 326 11.47 -15.34 -8.00
C ALA A 326 12.01 -14.62 -6.76
N LEU A 327 11.46 -14.89 -5.57
CA LEU A 327 11.95 -14.32 -4.31
C LEU A 327 13.42 -14.69 -4.06
N ALA A 328 13.91 -15.83 -4.57
CA ALA A 328 15.31 -16.23 -4.49
C ALA A 328 16.27 -15.28 -5.24
N ALA A 329 15.76 -14.51 -6.21
CA ALA A 329 16.55 -13.56 -6.98
C ALA A 329 16.70 -12.19 -6.29
N VAL A 330 15.94 -11.93 -5.20
CA VAL A 330 16.02 -10.66 -4.49
C VAL A 330 17.08 -10.74 -3.39
N PRO A 331 18.12 -9.88 -3.41
CA PRO A 331 19.15 -9.90 -2.37
C PRO A 331 18.55 -9.61 -0.99
N VAL A 332 19.13 -10.22 0.05
CA VAL A 332 18.77 -9.96 1.45
C VAL A 332 19.86 -9.15 2.12
N GLN A 333 19.52 -7.95 2.60
CA GLN A 333 20.43 -7.08 3.36
C GLN A 333 19.65 -6.24 4.39
N GLY A 334 20.37 -5.62 5.33
CA GLY A 334 19.78 -4.66 6.26
C GLY A 334 19.25 -3.39 5.58
N ARG A 335 18.48 -2.58 6.31
CA ARG A 335 18.07 -1.25 5.84
C ARG A 335 19.29 -0.32 5.82
N ALA A 336 19.52 0.36 4.70
CA ALA A 336 20.44 1.50 4.66
C ALA A 336 19.82 2.71 5.40
N PRO A 337 20.65 3.69 5.84
CA PRO A 337 20.13 4.90 6.46
C PRO A 337 19.15 5.65 5.55
N ARG A 338 18.12 6.26 6.15
CA ARG A 338 17.19 7.16 5.44
C ARG A 338 17.81 8.54 5.15
N THR A 339 19.01 8.82 5.67
CA THR A 339 19.68 10.11 5.49
C THR A 339 19.74 10.53 4.02
N GLY A 340 19.38 11.78 3.75
CA GLY A 340 19.38 12.34 2.39
C GLY A 340 18.16 11.93 1.54
N TYR A 341 17.22 11.15 2.07
CA TYR A 341 15.97 10.88 1.39
C TYR A 341 15.11 12.14 1.31
N ASP A 342 14.74 12.51 0.09
CA ASP A 342 13.66 13.42 -0.23
C ASP A 342 12.81 12.76 -1.32
N ARG A 343 11.48 12.91 -1.24
CA ARG A 343 10.57 12.33 -2.23
C ARG A 343 10.79 12.93 -3.62
N ASP A 344 11.17 14.21 -3.70
CA ASP A 344 11.37 14.93 -4.96
C ASP A 344 12.58 14.42 -5.75
N LEU A 345 13.46 13.65 -5.10
CA LEU A 345 14.54 12.91 -5.76
C LEU A 345 14.04 11.82 -6.72
N PHE A 346 12.76 11.44 -6.61
CA PHE A 346 12.09 10.55 -7.55
C PHE A 346 11.39 11.29 -8.70
N GLY A 347 11.60 12.61 -8.83
CA GLY A 347 11.09 13.43 -9.91
C GLY A 347 9.88 14.28 -9.51
N ALA A 348 9.42 15.12 -10.45
CA ALA A 348 8.38 16.15 -10.23
C ALA A 348 6.94 15.59 -10.19
N GLY A 349 6.73 14.48 -9.46
CA GLY A 349 5.44 13.81 -9.33
C GLY A 349 5.10 12.90 -10.51
N TRP A 350 3.88 13.01 -11.01
CA TRP A 350 3.36 12.16 -12.10
C TRP A 350 3.76 12.72 -13.44
N VAL A 351 4.56 11.95 -14.18
CA VAL A 351 4.99 12.32 -15.53
C VAL A 351 4.33 11.43 -16.56
N ASP A 352 4.26 11.90 -17.80
CA ASP A 352 3.81 11.12 -18.95
C ASP A 352 4.98 10.26 -19.45
N THR A 353 5.08 9.01 -18.96
CA THR A 353 6.23 8.14 -19.27
C THR A 353 6.09 7.41 -20.60
N ASP A 354 4.86 7.11 -21.03
CA ASP A 354 4.58 6.40 -22.28
C ASP A 354 4.32 7.36 -23.46
N ARG A 355 4.26 8.67 -23.19
CA ARG A 355 4.03 9.76 -24.15
C ARG A 355 2.66 9.70 -24.80
N ASN A 356 1.67 9.15 -24.10
CA ASN A 356 0.29 9.08 -24.57
C ASN A 356 -0.45 10.44 -24.41
N GLY A 357 0.12 11.38 -23.65
CA GLY A 357 -0.41 12.72 -23.36
C GLY A 357 -1.13 12.83 -22.01
N CYS A 358 -1.17 11.76 -21.22
CA CYS A 358 -1.76 11.69 -19.89
C CYS A 358 -0.64 11.57 -18.85
N ASP A 359 -0.87 12.09 -17.64
CA ASP A 359 0.07 11.82 -16.55
C ASP A 359 -0.16 10.41 -15.99
N THR A 360 0.91 9.81 -15.43
CA THR A 360 0.87 8.45 -14.89
C THR A 360 -0.25 8.24 -13.87
N ARG A 361 -0.63 9.25 -13.08
CA ARG A 361 -1.76 9.11 -12.13
C ARG A 361 -3.06 8.83 -12.88
N ASN A 362 -3.32 9.58 -13.94
CA ASN A 362 -4.51 9.37 -14.73
C ASN A 362 -4.48 8.06 -15.50
N ASP A 363 -3.31 7.61 -15.96
CA ASP A 363 -3.17 6.28 -16.57
C ASP A 363 -3.53 5.17 -15.58
N VAL A 364 -3.05 5.26 -14.34
CA VAL A 364 -3.37 4.29 -13.29
C VAL A 364 -4.85 4.34 -12.92
N LEU A 365 -5.45 5.54 -12.81
CA LEU A 365 -6.88 5.67 -12.56
C LEU A 365 -7.72 5.09 -13.71
N ALA A 366 -7.36 5.35 -14.96
CA ALA A 366 -8.06 4.79 -16.11
C ALA A 366 -7.91 3.26 -16.21
N ARG A 367 -6.76 2.73 -15.80
CA ARG A 367 -6.50 1.28 -15.74
C ARG A 367 -7.32 0.57 -14.65
N ASP A 368 -7.37 1.16 -13.45
CA ASP A 368 -7.86 0.48 -12.25
C ASP A 368 -9.33 0.77 -11.92
N LEU A 369 -9.89 1.88 -12.44
CA LEU A 369 -11.30 2.20 -12.28
C LEU A 369 -12.15 1.53 -13.35
N THR A 370 -13.44 1.42 -13.05
CA THR A 370 -14.47 1.01 -14.01
C THR A 370 -15.57 2.07 -14.09
N GLY A 371 -16.18 2.23 -15.27
CA GLY A 371 -17.25 3.21 -15.46
C GLY A 371 -16.74 4.64 -15.34
N GLU A 372 -15.50 4.86 -15.77
CA GLU A 372 -14.80 6.10 -15.71
C GLU A 372 -15.42 7.16 -16.64
N THR A 373 -15.35 8.41 -16.21
CA THR A 373 -15.66 9.56 -17.06
C THR A 373 -14.46 10.48 -17.11
N PHE A 374 -14.33 11.24 -18.19
CA PHE A 374 -13.17 12.08 -18.43
C PHE A 374 -13.56 13.55 -18.57
N LYS A 375 -12.63 14.43 -18.24
CA LYS A 375 -12.79 15.87 -18.45
C LYS A 375 -12.88 16.14 -19.96
N PRO A 376 -13.92 16.84 -20.44
CA PRO A 376 -14.01 17.23 -21.84
C PRO A 376 -12.77 18.00 -22.31
N GLY A 377 -12.36 17.74 -23.55
CA GLY A 377 -11.19 18.39 -24.15
C GLY A 377 -9.83 17.85 -23.70
N THR A 378 -9.79 16.76 -22.92
CA THR A 378 -8.52 16.16 -22.45
C THR A 378 -8.13 14.87 -23.19
N ARG A 379 -8.83 14.52 -24.28
CA ARG A 379 -8.62 13.26 -25.03
C ARG A 379 -8.63 12.03 -24.11
N ASP A 380 -9.61 11.97 -23.22
CA ASP A 380 -9.78 10.91 -22.24
C ASP A 380 -8.58 10.71 -21.29
N CYS A 381 -7.83 11.78 -21.00
CA CYS A 381 -6.77 11.72 -19.99
C CYS A 381 -7.28 12.02 -18.59
N VAL A 382 -7.96 13.14 -18.37
CA VAL A 382 -8.23 13.58 -16.98
C VAL A 382 -9.47 12.88 -16.44
N VAL A 383 -9.28 11.79 -15.68
CA VAL A 383 -10.37 11.03 -15.07
C VAL A 383 -11.14 11.89 -14.06
N GLN A 384 -12.46 12.02 -14.23
CA GLN A 384 -13.36 12.79 -13.36
C GLN A 384 -14.11 11.92 -12.36
N THR A 385 -14.56 10.74 -12.78
CA THR A 385 -15.25 9.79 -11.89
C THR A 385 -14.86 8.37 -12.27
N GLY A 386 -15.19 7.42 -11.41
CA GLY A 386 -15.12 5.98 -11.70
C GLY A 386 -15.47 5.16 -10.47
N THR A 387 -15.42 3.85 -10.59
CA THR A 387 -15.63 2.92 -9.47
C THR A 387 -14.42 2.03 -9.31
N LEU A 388 -13.78 2.12 -8.15
CA LEU A 388 -12.64 1.28 -7.76
C LEU A 388 -13.15 0.04 -7.04
N ALA A 389 -12.79 -1.15 -7.55
CA ALA A 389 -12.81 -2.36 -6.74
C ALA A 389 -11.49 -2.41 -5.96
N ASP A 390 -11.47 -1.84 -4.75
CA ASP A 390 -10.24 -1.56 -4.03
C ASP A 390 -9.58 -2.85 -3.54
N PRO A 391 -8.34 -3.14 -3.99
CA PRO A 391 -7.67 -4.37 -3.63
C PRO A 391 -7.21 -4.40 -2.17
N TYR A 392 -7.07 -3.25 -1.49
CA TYR A 392 -6.53 -3.20 -0.13
C TYR A 392 -7.59 -3.48 0.95
N SER A 393 -8.77 -2.87 0.82
CA SER A 393 -9.90 -3.06 1.72
C SER A 393 -10.86 -4.16 1.26
N GLY A 394 -10.85 -4.54 -0.02
CA GLY A 394 -11.83 -5.43 -0.63
C GLY A 394 -13.20 -4.79 -0.84
N ARG A 395 -13.32 -3.47 -0.64
CA ARG A 395 -14.55 -2.70 -0.81
C ARG A 395 -14.62 -2.09 -2.20
N THR A 396 -15.81 -1.64 -2.57
CA THR A 396 -16.01 -0.80 -3.75
C THR A 396 -16.05 0.66 -3.34
N ILE A 397 -15.24 1.50 -3.98
CA ILE A 397 -15.11 2.94 -3.70
C ILE A 397 -15.50 3.73 -4.94
N GLY A 398 -16.45 4.66 -4.80
CA GLY A 398 -16.77 5.61 -5.87
C GLY A 398 -15.71 6.71 -5.91
N PHE A 399 -14.94 6.77 -6.99
CA PHE A 399 -14.02 7.88 -7.23
C PHE A 399 -14.78 9.06 -7.83
N GLN A 400 -14.61 10.22 -7.22
CA GLN A 400 -14.99 11.51 -7.80
C GLN A 400 -13.81 12.46 -7.62
N ARG A 401 -13.34 13.07 -8.71
CA ARG A 401 -12.31 14.09 -8.64
C ARG A 401 -12.88 15.31 -7.92
N GLY A 402 -12.19 15.71 -6.87
CA GLY A 402 -12.53 16.87 -6.05
C GLY A 402 -11.52 17.07 -4.94
N GLN A 403 -11.54 18.27 -4.33
CA GLN A 403 -10.56 18.65 -3.31
C GLN A 403 -10.58 17.74 -2.07
N THR A 404 -11.71 17.11 -1.77
CA THR A 404 -11.88 16.24 -0.59
C THR A 404 -12.14 14.78 -0.95
N THR A 405 -12.54 14.49 -2.19
CA THR A 405 -12.94 13.15 -2.65
C THR A 405 -11.83 12.46 -3.44
N SER A 406 -10.84 13.22 -3.94
CA SER A 406 -9.69 12.61 -4.61
C SER A 406 -8.77 11.87 -3.64
N ASP A 407 -8.82 12.19 -2.35
CA ASP A 407 -7.99 11.56 -1.32
C ASP A 407 -8.57 10.21 -0.86
N ASP A 408 -9.83 9.92 -1.19
CA ASP A 408 -10.46 8.61 -0.93
C ASP A 408 -9.84 7.51 -1.80
N VAL A 409 -9.34 7.87 -2.99
CA VAL A 409 -8.59 6.98 -3.89
C VAL A 409 -7.22 7.57 -4.20
N GLN A 410 -6.19 6.95 -3.64
CA GLN A 410 -4.79 7.34 -3.85
C GLN A 410 -4.10 6.37 -4.79
N ILE A 411 -3.00 6.82 -5.39
CA ILE A 411 -2.10 5.94 -6.14
C ILE A 411 -0.98 5.55 -5.18
N ASP A 412 -0.95 4.29 -4.77
CA ASP A 412 0.11 3.74 -3.93
C ASP A 412 1.31 3.35 -4.77
N HIS A 413 2.50 3.61 -4.20
CA HIS A 413 3.74 2.96 -4.58
C HIS A 413 3.84 1.65 -3.80
N VAL A 414 3.49 0.53 -4.43
CA VAL A 414 3.40 -0.80 -3.80
C VAL A 414 4.69 -1.14 -3.05
N VAL A 415 5.84 -0.85 -3.64
CA VAL A 415 7.10 -0.62 -2.92
C VAL A 415 7.27 0.89 -2.73
N ALA A 416 7.17 1.35 -1.48
CA ALA A 416 7.20 2.77 -1.15
C ALA A 416 8.54 3.43 -1.54
N LEU A 417 8.50 4.70 -1.94
CA LEU A 417 9.70 5.42 -2.41
C LEU A 417 10.80 5.50 -1.33
N SER A 418 10.42 5.73 -0.06
CA SER A 418 11.41 5.75 1.00
C SER A 418 11.93 4.37 1.43
N ASP A 419 11.10 3.34 1.27
CA ASP A 419 11.55 1.97 1.46
C ASP A 419 12.58 1.58 0.39
N ALA A 420 12.29 1.92 -0.87
CA ALA A 420 13.21 1.73 -1.98
C ALA A 420 14.52 2.49 -1.78
N TRP A 421 14.49 3.73 -1.27
CA TRP A 421 15.69 4.50 -0.94
C TRP A 421 16.64 3.73 -0.03
N GLN A 422 16.12 3.22 1.09
CA GLN A 422 16.84 2.45 2.09
C GLN A 422 17.22 1.04 1.61
N LYS A 423 16.74 0.63 0.44
CA LYS A 423 16.92 -0.71 -0.14
C LYS A 423 17.51 -0.72 -1.54
N GLY A 424 18.17 0.37 -1.92
CA GLY A 424 19.04 0.45 -3.11
C GLY A 424 18.84 1.67 -3.99
N ALA A 425 17.67 2.32 -3.92
CA ALA A 425 17.36 3.45 -4.79
C ALA A 425 18.22 4.70 -4.51
N GLN A 426 18.86 4.80 -3.34
CA GLN A 426 19.80 5.89 -3.05
C GLN A 426 21.02 5.91 -3.99
N GLN A 427 21.34 4.78 -4.63
CA GLN A 427 22.49 4.65 -5.55
C GLN A 427 22.11 4.95 -7.01
N TRP A 428 20.82 5.13 -7.28
CA TRP A 428 20.32 5.36 -8.64
C TRP A 428 20.47 6.81 -9.05
N ASP A 429 20.63 7.02 -10.36
CA ASP A 429 20.44 8.34 -10.93
C ASP A 429 18.97 8.80 -10.84
N THR A 430 18.73 10.06 -11.15
CA THR A 430 17.37 10.63 -11.12
C THR A 430 16.45 9.98 -12.13
N ALA A 431 16.93 9.63 -13.33
CA ALA A 431 16.10 9.04 -14.37
C ALA A 431 15.52 7.68 -13.95
N ARG A 432 16.35 6.81 -13.34
CA ARG A 432 15.94 5.51 -12.81
C ARG A 432 14.97 5.65 -11.64
N ARG A 433 15.17 6.63 -10.75
CA ARG A 433 14.22 6.95 -9.66
C ARG A 433 12.88 7.44 -10.21
N THR A 434 12.89 8.31 -11.21
CA THR A 434 11.66 8.78 -11.88
C THR A 434 10.93 7.66 -12.61
N GLN A 435 11.66 6.76 -13.27
CA GLN A 435 11.08 5.56 -13.85
C GLN A 435 10.41 4.70 -12.76
N PHE A 436 11.08 4.42 -11.65
CA PHE A 436 10.52 3.67 -10.53
C PHE A 436 9.26 4.31 -9.93
N ALA A 437 9.24 5.64 -9.81
CA ALA A 437 8.09 6.37 -9.28
C ALA A 437 6.88 6.37 -10.23
N ASN A 438 7.07 6.11 -11.52
CA ASN A 438 6.02 6.20 -12.53
C ASN A 438 5.74 4.86 -13.24
N ASP A 439 6.35 3.75 -12.81
CA ASP A 439 6.12 2.43 -13.40
C ASP A 439 4.77 1.87 -12.97
N PRO A 440 3.84 1.57 -13.90
CA PRO A 440 2.56 0.93 -13.59
C PRO A 440 2.69 -0.40 -12.81
N LEU A 441 3.82 -1.11 -12.89
CA LEU A 441 4.09 -2.30 -12.08
C LEU A 441 4.17 -1.97 -10.58
N ASN A 442 4.68 -0.78 -10.24
CA ASN A 442 4.81 -0.33 -8.86
C ASN A 442 3.62 0.54 -8.40
N LEU A 443 2.63 0.81 -9.27
CA LEU A 443 1.53 1.72 -8.99
C LEU A 443 0.16 1.03 -8.96
N LEU A 444 -0.69 1.44 -8.03
CA LEU A 444 -2.04 0.91 -7.87
C LEU A 444 -2.99 1.96 -7.31
N ALA A 445 -4.17 2.12 -7.90
CA ALA A 445 -5.25 2.89 -7.28
C ALA A 445 -5.83 2.10 -6.09
N VAL A 446 -5.85 2.71 -4.92
CA VAL A 446 -6.24 2.07 -3.65
C VAL A 446 -6.98 3.03 -2.73
N ASP A 447 -7.61 2.48 -1.69
CA ASP A 447 -8.18 3.22 -0.56
C ASP A 447 -7.12 4.14 0.09
N GLY A 448 -7.41 5.44 0.10
CA GLY A 448 -6.48 6.46 0.62
C GLY A 448 -6.10 6.28 2.08
N PRO A 449 -7.07 6.10 3.02
CA PRO A 449 -6.75 5.82 4.42
C PRO A 449 -5.85 4.60 4.63
N LEU A 450 -6.07 3.50 3.91
CA LEU A 450 -5.20 2.32 3.98
C LEU A 450 -3.81 2.58 3.39
N ASN A 451 -3.71 3.35 2.31
CA ASN A 451 -2.42 3.79 1.78
C ASN A 451 -1.64 4.64 2.80
N MET A 452 -2.35 5.51 3.54
CA MET A 452 -1.74 6.31 4.60
C MET A 452 -1.35 5.50 5.82
N GLN A 453 -2.12 4.46 6.15
CA GLN A 453 -1.76 3.49 7.18
C GLN A 453 -0.51 2.69 6.78
N LYS A 454 -0.39 2.28 5.50
CA LYS A 454 0.79 1.61 4.96
C LYS A 454 2.04 2.49 5.08
N GLY A 455 1.95 3.75 4.66
CA GLY A 455 3.07 4.69 4.68
C GLY A 455 4.30 4.13 3.93
N ASP A 456 5.46 4.19 4.58
CA ASP A 456 6.72 3.64 4.07
C ASP A 456 6.96 2.16 4.52
N GLY A 457 5.92 1.48 4.99
CA GLY A 457 6.00 0.10 5.47
C GLY A 457 6.26 -0.91 4.34
N ASP A 458 7.09 -1.91 4.64
CA ASP A 458 7.28 -3.09 3.79
C ASP A 458 6.33 -4.24 4.18
N ALA A 459 6.41 -5.37 3.48
CA ALA A 459 5.56 -6.53 3.75
C ALA A 459 5.68 -7.11 5.17
N ALA A 460 6.79 -6.85 5.89
CA ALA A 460 6.93 -7.25 7.29
C ALA A 460 6.19 -6.32 8.25
N THR A 461 6.01 -5.05 7.85
CA THR A 461 5.42 -4.01 8.69
C THR A 461 3.93 -3.83 8.39
N TRP A 462 3.51 -4.02 7.14
CA TRP A 462 2.13 -3.82 6.72
C TRP A 462 1.74 -4.76 5.57
N LEU A 463 0.56 -5.38 5.70
CA LEU A 463 -0.11 -6.15 4.66
C LEU A 463 -1.55 -5.64 4.51
N PRO A 464 -2.12 -5.66 3.29
CA PRO A 464 -3.52 -5.30 3.08
C PRO A 464 -4.46 -6.05 4.02
N PRO A 465 -5.46 -5.37 4.61
CA PRO A 465 -6.51 -6.02 5.41
C PRO A 465 -7.27 -7.09 4.61
N ALA A 466 -7.51 -6.85 3.32
CA ALA A 466 -8.10 -7.83 2.41
C ALA A 466 -7.15 -9.01 2.17
N ARG A 467 -7.30 -10.06 2.98
CA ARG A 467 -6.42 -11.24 2.95
C ARG A 467 -6.35 -11.90 1.57
N GLY A 468 -7.45 -11.93 0.83
CA GLY A 468 -7.50 -12.50 -0.52
C GLY A 468 -6.60 -11.80 -1.55
N TYR A 469 -6.16 -10.56 -1.29
CA TYR A 469 -5.27 -9.83 -2.19
C TYR A 469 -3.78 -9.96 -1.80
N ARG A 470 -3.46 -10.55 -0.64
CA ARG A 470 -2.08 -10.52 -0.11
C ARG A 470 -1.07 -11.22 -1.03
N CYS A 471 -1.46 -12.31 -1.69
CA CYS A 471 -0.61 -13.02 -2.65
C CYS A 471 -0.20 -12.11 -3.81
N ALA A 472 -1.17 -11.51 -4.50
CA ALA A 472 -0.92 -10.56 -5.59
C ALA A 472 -0.11 -9.33 -5.12
N TYR A 473 -0.38 -8.83 -3.92
CA TYR A 473 0.37 -7.71 -3.32
C TYR A 473 1.85 -8.02 -3.14
N VAL A 474 2.19 -9.14 -2.48
CA VAL A 474 3.59 -9.50 -2.25
C VAL A 474 4.28 -9.98 -3.52
N ALA A 475 3.58 -10.67 -4.42
CA ALA A 475 4.11 -11.05 -5.73
C ALA A 475 4.49 -9.83 -6.56
N ARG A 476 3.68 -8.76 -6.51
CA ARG A 476 4.01 -7.47 -7.14
C ARG A 476 5.24 -6.82 -6.51
N GLN A 477 5.39 -6.84 -5.18
CA GLN A 477 6.62 -6.34 -4.54
C GLN A 477 7.87 -7.11 -4.99
N VAL A 478 7.78 -8.44 -5.11
CA VAL A 478 8.89 -9.25 -5.65
C VAL A 478 9.20 -8.83 -7.10
N ALA A 479 8.18 -8.71 -7.95
CA ALA A 479 8.35 -8.29 -9.34
C ALA A 479 9.03 -6.91 -9.46
N VAL A 480 8.61 -5.94 -8.64
CA VAL A 480 9.23 -4.61 -8.59
C VAL A 480 10.68 -4.70 -8.13
N LYS A 481 10.97 -5.40 -7.03
CA LYS A 481 12.33 -5.47 -6.50
C LYS A 481 13.29 -6.20 -7.46
N VAL A 482 12.83 -7.25 -8.13
CA VAL A 482 13.58 -7.92 -9.20
C VAL A 482 13.85 -6.96 -10.36
N SER A 483 12.83 -6.26 -10.86
CA SER A 483 12.96 -5.37 -12.02
C SER A 483 13.91 -4.19 -11.78
N TYR A 484 13.97 -3.73 -10.53
CA TYR A 484 14.75 -2.57 -10.14
C TYR A 484 16.08 -2.90 -9.45
N GLY A 485 16.35 -4.16 -9.12
CA GLY A 485 17.55 -4.57 -8.39
C GLY A 485 17.58 -4.04 -6.95
N LEU A 486 16.42 -3.91 -6.32
CA LEU A 486 16.31 -3.56 -4.90
C LEU A 486 16.53 -4.79 -4.03
N TRP A 487 17.08 -4.62 -2.83
CA TRP A 487 17.13 -5.69 -1.83
C TRP A 487 15.92 -5.65 -0.90
N MET A 488 15.82 -6.65 -0.03
CA MET A 488 14.87 -6.69 1.06
C MET A 488 15.54 -7.08 2.38
N THR A 489 14.88 -6.80 3.49
CA THR A 489 15.34 -7.30 4.79
C THR A 489 14.98 -8.78 4.95
N GLN A 490 15.66 -9.46 5.87
CA GLN A 490 15.30 -10.84 6.21
C GLN A 490 13.85 -10.93 6.70
N ALA A 491 13.40 -10.01 7.55
CA ALA A 491 12.02 -9.97 8.04
C ALA A 491 11.01 -9.80 6.90
N GLU A 492 11.29 -8.92 5.93
CA GLU A 492 10.45 -8.73 4.74
C GLU A 492 10.39 -10.00 3.89
N ARG A 493 11.54 -10.64 3.66
CA ARG A 493 11.61 -11.90 2.90
C ARG A 493 10.78 -12.99 3.56
N THR A 494 10.91 -13.16 4.87
CA THR A 494 10.16 -14.15 5.64
C THR A 494 8.67 -13.86 5.62
N ALA A 495 8.26 -12.59 5.72
CA ALA A 495 6.85 -12.20 5.59
C ALA A 495 6.28 -12.50 4.20
N ILE A 496 7.02 -12.17 3.13
CA ILE A 496 6.63 -12.47 1.75
C ILE A 496 6.54 -13.98 1.52
N ALA A 497 7.56 -14.75 1.94
CA ALA A 497 7.58 -16.21 1.82
C ALA A 497 6.42 -16.87 2.56
N THR A 498 6.09 -16.39 3.77
CA THR A 498 4.94 -16.87 4.55
C THR A 498 3.62 -16.65 3.81
N VAL A 499 3.43 -15.47 3.20
CA VAL A 499 2.22 -15.22 2.40
C VAL A 499 2.20 -16.13 1.17
N LEU A 500 3.30 -16.17 0.41
CA LEU A 500 3.37 -16.95 -0.83
C LEU A 500 3.31 -18.47 -0.61
N SER A 501 3.70 -18.99 0.56
CA SER A 501 3.49 -20.41 0.87
C SER A 501 2.02 -20.81 0.96
N THR A 502 1.10 -19.84 1.16
CA THR A 502 -0.35 -20.09 1.12
C THR A 502 -0.92 -20.08 -0.30
N CYS A 503 -0.13 -19.65 -1.28
CA CYS A 503 -0.49 -19.52 -2.70
C CYS A 503 0.73 -19.83 -3.59
N PRO A 504 1.25 -21.08 -3.56
CA PRO A 504 2.52 -21.43 -4.18
C PRO A 504 2.53 -21.29 -5.71
N GLY A 505 1.35 -21.25 -6.35
CA GLY A 505 1.19 -21.03 -7.79
C GLY A 505 1.05 -19.56 -8.20
N GLU A 506 1.14 -18.59 -7.28
CA GLU A 506 1.02 -17.17 -7.61
C GLU A 506 2.10 -16.75 -8.63
N PRO A 507 1.73 -16.23 -9.81
CA PRO A 507 2.70 -15.84 -10.83
C PRO A 507 3.36 -14.50 -10.52
N LEU A 508 4.51 -14.25 -11.14
CA LEU A 508 5.13 -12.92 -11.12
C LEU A 508 4.40 -11.98 -12.12
N PRO A 509 3.84 -10.83 -11.68
CA PRO A 509 3.14 -9.92 -12.59
C PRO A 509 4.08 -9.18 -13.53
N GLY A 510 3.51 -8.58 -14.59
CA GLY A 510 4.24 -7.66 -15.49
C GLY A 510 5.17 -8.33 -16.50
N GLY A 511 5.10 -9.66 -16.66
CA GLY A 511 5.99 -10.39 -17.56
C GLY A 511 7.45 -10.40 -17.11
N VAL A 512 7.70 -10.08 -15.84
CA VAL A 512 9.05 -10.02 -15.25
C VAL A 512 9.64 -11.43 -15.21
N VAL A 513 10.87 -11.56 -15.70
CA VAL A 513 11.64 -12.81 -15.64
C VAL A 513 12.76 -12.64 -14.62
N ALA A 514 12.69 -13.40 -13.53
CA ALA A 514 13.73 -13.42 -12.52
C ALA A 514 14.80 -14.46 -12.88
N ALA A 515 16.06 -14.05 -12.92
CA ALA A 515 17.19 -14.98 -12.99
C ALA A 515 17.40 -15.60 -11.61
N VAL A 516 16.79 -16.76 -11.38
CA VAL A 516 16.96 -17.50 -10.13
C VAL A 516 18.30 -18.23 -10.18
N PRO A 517 19.22 -18.03 -9.20
CA PRO A 517 20.42 -18.83 -9.10
C PRO A 517 20.02 -20.30 -9.03
N GLN A 518 20.52 -21.14 -9.95
CA GLN A 518 20.28 -22.57 -9.90
C GLN A 518 20.92 -23.11 -8.62
N THR A 519 20.10 -23.56 -7.66
CA THR A 519 20.59 -24.39 -6.58
C THR A 519 21.20 -25.62 -7.22
N ALA A 520 22.52 -25.80 -7.12
CA ALA A 520 23.18 -27.00 -7.60
C ALA A 520 22.43 -28.21 -7.02
N ALA A 521 21.89 -29.06 -7.89
CA ALA A 521 21.25 -30.30 -7.46
C ALA A 521 22.20 -31.02 -6.49
N PRO A 522 21.72 -31.58 -5.38
CA PRO A 522 22.57 -32.38 -4.51
C PRO A 522 23.16 -33.49 -5.38
N THR A 523 24.45 -33.37 -5.67
CA THR A 523 25.18 -34.40 -6.38
C THR A 523 25.09 -35.61 -5.48
N THR A 524 24.32 -36.63 -5.90
CA THR A 524 24.29 -37.92 -5.23
C THR A 524 25.74 -38.37 -5.13
N ALA A 525 26.30 -38.33 -3.92
CA ALA A 525 27.64 -38.83 -3.68
C ALA A 525 27.67 -40.28 -4.14
N ALA A 526 28.48 -40.56 -5.16
CA ALA A 526 28.71 -41.92 -5.63
C ALA A 526 29.17 -42.79 -4.44
N PRO A 527 28.75 -44.06 -4.35
CA PRO A 527 29.13 -44.92 -3.24
C PRO A 527 30.64 -45.17 -3.29
N THR A 528 31.40 -44.47 -2.46
CA THR A 528 32.83 -44.75 -2.27
C THR A 528 32.97 -46.03 -1.46
N THR A 529 33.50 -47.06 -2.12
CA THR A 529 33.97 -48.32 -1.56
C THR A 529 34.89 -48.08 -0.34
N PRO A 530 34.78 -48.85 0.77
CA PRO A 530 35.64 -48.65 1.93
C PRO A 530 37.08 -49.04 1.60
N ARG A 531 38.01 -48.09 1.70
CA ARG A 531 39.46 -48.36 1.64
C ARG A 531 39.93 -48.82 3.03
N PRO A 532 40.77 -49.87 3.14
CA PRO A 532 41.22 -50.40 4.42
C PRO A 532 42.08 -49.39 5.18
N SER A 533 41.73 -49.21 6.46
CA SER A 533 42.40 -48.36 7.43
C SER A 533 43.79 -48.91 7.77
N THR A 534 44.83 -48.15 7.45
CA THR A 534 46.18 -48.36 8.02
C THR A 534 46.27 -47.54 9.31
N PRO A 535 46.87 -48.05 10.42
CA PRO A 535 46.92 -47.32 11.68
C PRO A 535 47.83 -46.09 11.55
N ALA A 536 47.31 -44.91 11.86
CA ALA A 536 48.09 -43.68 11.98
C ALA A 536 49.06 -43.78 13.19
N PRO A 537 50.30 -43.25 13.08
CA PRO A 537 51.26 -43.26 14.17
C PRO A 537 50.84 -42.33 15.30
N ALA A 538 51.29 -42.66 16.52
CA ALA A 538 51.03 -41.94 17.75
C ALA A 538 51.40 -40.44 17.66
N PRO A 539 50.61 -39.54 18.29
CA PRO A 539 50.84 -38.11 18.20
C PRO A 539 52.10 -37.70 18.96
N THR A 540 53.09 -37.19 18.23
CA THR A 540 54.13 -36.33 18.80
C THR A 540 53.46 -35.05 19.32
N THR A 541 53.78 -34.72 20.56
CA THR A 541 53.36 -33.54 21.31
C THR A 541 53.78 -32.26 20.56
N ALA A 542 52.90 -31.77 19.68
CA ALA A 542 52.99 -30.41 19.15
C ALA A 542 52.45 -29.46 20.22
N GLN A 543 53.31 -28.54 20.66
CA GLN A 543 52.94 -27.44 21.53
C GLN A 543 51.74 -26.68 20.95
N ARG A 544 50.69 -26.57 21.77
CA ARG A 544 49.54 -25.71 21.55
C ARG A 544 50.03 -24.27 21.27
N PRO A 545 49.67 -23.64 20.14
CA PRO A 545 49.82 -22.21 19.99
C PRO A 545 49.07 -21.52 21.14
N ALA A 546 49.71 -20.56 21.80
CA ALA A 546 49.09 -19.80 22.87
C ALA A 546 47.72 -19.26 22.40
N PRO A 547 46.68 -19.33 23.25
CA PRO A 547 45.37 -18.81 22.88
C PRO A 547 45.50 -17.34 22.51
N ALA A 548 44.87 -16.94 21.39
CA ALA A 548 44.65 -15.53 21.10
C ALA A 548 44.02 -14.88 22.35
N PRO A 549 44.46 -13.68 22.76
CA PRO A 549 43.92 -13.02 23.93
C PRO A 549 42.41 -12.90 23.76
N VAL A 550 41.67 -13.43 24.73
CA VAL A 550 40.24 -13.21 24.87
C VAL A 550 40.03 -11.69 24.83
N PRO A 551 39.11 -11.15 24.01
CA PRO A 551 38.73 -9.75 24.15
C PRO A 551 38.28 -9.57 25.58
N VAL A 552 39.03 -8.76 26.34
CA VAL A 552 38.62 -8.33 27.67
C VAL A 552 37.20 -7.78 27.51
N PRO A 553 36.21 -8.24 28.29
CA PRO A 553 34.91 -7.63 28.28
C PRO A 553 35.11 -6.13 28.48
N ALA A 554 34.57 -5.32 27.57
CA ALA A 554 34.50 -3.89 27.82
C ALA A 554 33.96 -3.71 29.25
N PRO A 555 34.64 -2.93 30.11
CA PRO A 555 34.18 -2.75 31.48
C PRO A 555 32.71 -2.32 31.41
N ALA A 556 31.87 -3.00 32.18
CA ALA A 556 30.49 -2.57 32.36
C ALA A 556 30.54 -1.06 32.66
N PRO A 557 29.74 -0.23 31.96
CA PRO A 557 29.67 1.17 32.29
C PRO A 557 29.40 1.25 33.78
N ALA A 558 30.26 1.99 34.48
CA ALA A 558 30.08 2.22 35.91
C ALA A 558 28.61 2.64 36.12
N PRO A 559 27.93 2.13 37.16
CA PRO A 559 26.60 2.63 37.48
C PRO A 559 26.71 4.15 37.52
N ALA A 560 25.84 4.80 36.74
CA ALA A 560 25.78 6.25 36.73
C ALA A 560 25.79 6.71 38.20
N PRO A 561 26.69 7.63 38.59
CA PRO A 561 26.72 8.11 39.96
C PRO A 561 25.30 8.47 40.34
N ALA A 562 24.86 7.98 41.50
CA ALA A 562 23.55 8.33 42.04
C ALA A 562 23.44 9.86 41.90
N PRO A 563 22.34 10.36 41.31
CA PRO A 563 22.19 11.79 41.11
C PRO A 563 22.52 12.46 42.44
N ALA A 564 23.48 13.39 42.40
CA ALA A 564 23.78 14.22 43.56
C ALA A 564 22.42 14.70 44.09
N PRO A 565 22.18 14.64 45.42
CA PRO A 565 20.95 15.18 45.97
C PRO A 565 20.78 16.57 45.36
N ALA A 566 19.63 16.78 44.73
CA ALA A 566 19.33 18.03 44.07
C ALA A 566 19.76 19.16 45.01
N PRO A 567 20.48 20.19 44.52
CA PRO A 567 20.73 21.37 45.31
C PRO A 567 19.41 21.73 45.98
N ALA A 568 19.42 21.89 47.32
CA ALA A 568 18.25 22.37 48.01
C ALA A 568 17.72 23.56 47.20
N PRO A 569 16.41 23.58 46.88
CA PRO A 569 15.87 24.57 45.97
C PRO A 569 16.43 25.91 46.41
N VAL A 570 17.14 26.58 45.48
CA VAL A 570 17.46 27.99 45.66
C VAL A 570 16.13 28.61 46.09
N PRO A 571 16.05 29.24 47.27
CA PRO A 571 14.81 29.84 47.72
C PRO A 571 14.26 30.62 46.55
N ALA A 572 13.01 30.31 46.17
CA ALA A 572 12.33 31.09 45.16
C ALA A 572 12.62 32.57 45.47
N PRO A 573 12.97 33.40 44.48
CA PRO A 573 13.11 34.83 44.71
C PRO A 573 11.88 35.23 45.53
N ALA A 574 12.13 35.83 46.71
CA ALA A 574 11.06 36.17 47.63
C ALA A 574 9.94 36.79 46.79
N PRO A 575 8.67 36.32 46.93
CA PRO A 575 7.59 36.85 46.13
C PRO A 575 7.70 38.36 46.19
N ALA A 576 7.84 38.99 45.02
CA ALA A 576 7.76 40.43 44.95
C ALA A 576 6.52 40.83 45.76
N PRO A 577 6.65 41.81 46.68
CA PRO A 577 5.58 42.13 47.60
C PRO A 577 4.28 42.21 46.80
N VAL A 578 3.30 41.41 47.20
CA VAL A 578 2.00 41.30 46.55
C VAL A 578 1.51 42.72 46.32
N ALA A 579 1.59 43.19 45.09
CA ALA A 579 1.18 44.53 44.74
C ALA A 579 -0.34 44.55 44.86
N THR A 580 -0.85 44.93 46.03
CA THR A 580 -2.24 45.32 46.17
C THR A 580 -2.40 46.61 45.39
N TYR A 581 -2.97 46.50 44.19
CA TYR A 581 -3.31 47.65 43.39
C TYR A 581 -4.50 48.39 44.03
N ALA A 582 -4.43 49.71 44.11
CA ALA A 582 -5.54 50.51 44.61
C ALA A 582 -6.67 50.57 43.57
N ASN A 583 -6.32 50.71 42.29
CA ASN A 583 -7.23 50.90 41.17
C ASN A 583 -6.61 50.45 39.84
N CYS A 584 -7.41 50.45 38.78
CA CYS A 584 -6.99 49.99 37.45
C CYS A 584 -5.88 50.80 36.79
N THR A 585 -5.70 52.07 37.15
CA THR A 585 -4.58 52.87 36.64
C THR A 585 -3.25 52.31 37.12
N GLU A 586 -3.20 51.85 38.37
CA GLU A 586 -2.00 51.28 38.96
C GLU A 586 -1.71 49.88 38.41
N VAL A 587 -2.76 49.07 38.19
CA VAL A 587 -2.67 47.77 37.49
C VAL A 587 -2.05 47.95 36.10
N LYS A 588 -2.49 48.97 35.35
CA LYS A 588 -1.95 49.30 34.02
C LYS A 588 -0.52 49.82 34.08
N ALA A 589 -0.22 50.72 35.02
CA ALA A 589 1.13 51.28 35.16
C ALA A 589 2.17 50.21 35.54
N ALA A 590 1.75 49.20 36.29
CA ALA A 590 2.56 48.04 36.62
C ALA A 590 2.67 47.03 35.45
N GLY A 591 1.99 47.26 34.33
CA GLY A 591 1.95 46.34 33.19
C GLY A 591 1.15 45.07 33.44
N ALA A 592 0.31 45.06 34.49
CA ALA A 592 -0.48 43.91 34.91
C ALA A 592 -1.92 43.92 34.38
N ALA A 593 -2.29 44.88 33.51
CA ALA A 593 -3.60 44.95 32.89
C ALA A 593 -3.60 44.30 31.48
N PRO A 594 -4.64 43.51 31.12
CA PRO A 594 -5.78 43.12 31.95
C PRO A 594 -5.33 42.17 33.07
N ILE A 595 -5.82 42.41 34.29
CA ILE A 595 -5.58 41.50 35.43
C ILE A 595 -6.69 40.46 35.43
N TYR A 596 -6.43 39.20 35.80
CA TYR A 596 -7.43 38.13 35.74
C TYR A 596 -7.77 37.57 37.14
N ARG A 597 -8.97 37.01 37.29
CA ARG A 597 -9.41 36.39 38.55
C ARG A 597 -8.48 35.23 38.93
N GLY A 598 -7.77 35.40 40.04
CA GLY A 598 -6.75 34.47 40.54
C GLY A 598 -5.32 34.98 40.40
N ASP A 599 -5.09 36.08 39.67
CA ASP A 599 -3.77 36.71 39.57
C ASP A 599 -3.36 37.37 40.89
N PRO A 600 -2.05 37.38 41.21
CA PRO A 600 -1.54 38.11 42.37
C PRO A 600 -1.90 39.60 42.30
N GLY A 601 -2.65 40.09 43.30
CA GLY A 601 -3.14 41.46 43.37
C GLY A 601 -4.57 41.66 42.84
N TRP A 602 -5.23 40.62 42.32
CA TRP A 602 -6.65 40.66 41.92
C TRP A 602 -7.57 41.09 43.06
N GLN A 603 -8.54 41.94 42.74
CA GLN A 603 -9.70 42.25 43.57
C GLN A 603 -10.93 42.35 42.69
N ASP A 604 -12.07 41.82 43.13
CA ASP A 604 -13.32 41.78 42.33
C ASP A 604 -13.79 43.16 41.88
N LYS A 605 -13.36 44.23 42.56
CA LYS A 605 -13.64 45.62 42.18
C LYS A 605 -13.03 46.05 40.83
N PHE A 606 -12.04 45.32 40.31
CA PHE A 606 -11.42 45.59 39.02
C PHE A 606 -12.27 45.10 37.85
N ASP A 607 -13.17 44.16 38.14
CA ASP A 607 -14.02 43.41 37.23
C ASP A 607 -15.45 43.92 37.39
N ARG A 608 -15.72 45.05 36.71
CA ARG A 608 -16.98 45.77 36.89
C ARG A 608 -18.16 44.98 36.34
N ASP A 609 -17.95 44.15 35.33
CA ASP A 609 -18.96 43.36 34.64
C ASP A 609 -18.97 41.87 35.08
N GLY A 610 -17.98 41.45 35.86
CA GLY A 610 -17.97 40.18 36.60
C GLY A 610 -17.50 38.98 35.78
N ASP A 611 -16.90 39.21 34.62
CA ASP A 611 -16.54 38.18 33.64
C ASP A 611 -15.21 37.46 33.96
N GLY A 612 -14.50 37.94 34.98
CA GLY A 612 -13.20 37.43 35.42
C GLY A 612 -12.00 38.18 34.85
N VAL A 613 -12.21 39.27 34.11
CA VAL A 613 -11.19 40.16 33.55
C VAL A 613 -11.34 41.56 34.14
N GLY A 614 -10.30 42.03 34.81
CA GLY A 614 -10.28 43.31 35.51
C GLY A 614 -9.48 44.35 34.75
N CYS A 615 -9.92 45.61 34.79
CA CYS A 615 -9.20 46.75 34.24
C CYS A 615 -8.96 46.72 32.73
N GLU A 616 -9.89 46.11 31.99
CA GLU A 616 -9.88 45.93 30.53
C GLU A 616 -10.02 47.24 29.72
N SER A 617 -10.52 48.32 30.33
CA SER A 617 -10.81 49.63 29.69
C SER A 617 -9.86 50.72 30.13
#